data_AF-A0A139TQN5-F1
#
_entry.id   AF-A0A139TQN5-F1
#
_cell.length_a   1.000
_cell.length_b   1.000
_cell.length_c   1.000
_cell.angle_alpha   90.00
_cell.angle_beta   90.00
_cell.angle_gamma   90.00
#
_symmetry.space_group_name_H-M   'P 1'
#
loop_
_entity.id
_entity.type
_entity.pdbx_description
1 polymer ?
#
loop_
_entity_poly.entity_id
_entity_poly.type
_entity_poly.pdbx_seq_one_letter_code
_entity_poly.pdbx_strand_id
1 'polypeptide(L)'
;MLSRNQIRQTALQYLYGASQSPEITGEQEEGIWDILMEPFRADYCKLRAKAVSGHLTRDYPDKLRLFVTRARETAEKLQHDPLTLPVRDQLHDLLNKEGEFNAALLQLKKALHDDPANDRKTLSAACDAVQELNTALMQMRGRLLDSLRDFPAYNNIWSPLISACGKLQEINDRINCIIHQDGRPSLAEVKKVVEAGQDAEELYREAKTLGEETLRRREELDSVINGILENYSPERVSAMDRAILRLGACELLHRKNLPAPVVISEAIRLAERFSSADSPRFVNGVLAGIAKTERPS
;
A
#
# COMPACT_ATOMS: atom_id res chain seq x y z
N MET A 1 1.15 -14.19 3.48
CA MET A 1 0.17 -14.30 4.58
C MET A 1 0.77 -13.60 5.78
N LEU A 2 0.15 -12.52 6.20
CA LEU A 2 0.69 -11.66 7.24
C LEU A 2 0.85 -12.43 8.55
N SER A 3 1.97 -12.24 9.22
CA SER A 3 2.17 -12.89 10.52
C SER A 3 1.33 -12.17 11.57
N ARG A 4 0.52 -12.91 12.34
CA ARG A 4 -0.15 -12.37 13.53
C ARG A 4 0.81 -11.69 14.50
N ASN A 5 2.09 -12.09 14.48
CA ASN A 5 3.13 -11.43 15.25
C ASN A 5 3.33 -9.96 14.81
N GLN A 6 3.35 -9.69 13.50
CA GLN A 6 3.47 -8.33 12.95
C GLN A 6 2.25 -7.48 13.35
N ILE A 7 1.04 -8.04 13.27
CA ILE A 7 -0.19 -7.37 13.71
C ILE A 7 -0.08 -6.95 15.19
N ARG A 8 0.30 -7.88 16.07
CA ARG A 8 0.49 -7.59 17.50
C ARG A 8 1.58 -6.56 17.75
N GLN A 9 2.70 -6.67 17.05
CA GLN A 9 3.79 -5.71 17.18
C GLN A 9 3.33 -4.30 16.80
N THR A 10 2.67 -4.14 15.65
CA THR A 10 2.18 -2.84 15.19
C THR A 10 1.12 -2.29 16.14
N ALA A 11 0.18 -3.14 16.60
CA ALA A 11 -0.81 -2.75 17.60
C ALA A 11 -0.16 -2.32 18.93
N LEU A 12 0.87 -3.04 19.40
CA LEU A 12 1.62 -2.68 20.60
C LEU A 12 2.30 -1.31 20.47
N GLN A 13 2.95 -1.05 19.33
CA GLN A 13 3.63 0.23 19.10
C GLN A 13 2.63 1.38 19.03
N TYR A 14 1.45 1.16 18.43
CA TYR A 14 0.33 2.10 18.49
C TYR A 14 -0.13 2.35 19.94
N LEU A 15 -0.36 1.30 20.73
CA LEU A 15 -0.76 1.43 22.15
C LEU A 15 0.29 2.20 22.98
N TYR A 16 1.57 1.94 22.74
CA TYR A 16 2.66 2.63 23.41
C TYR A 16 2.71 4.12 23.04
N GLY A 17 2.64 4.44 21.75
CA GLY A 17 2.59 5.82 21.27
C GLY A 17 1.37 6.56 21.81
N ALA A 18 0.21 5.91 21.78
CA ALA A 18 -1.03 6.43 22.32
C ALA A 18 -0.95 6.72 23.82
N SER A 19 -0.24 5.90 24.59
CA SER A 19 -0.10 6.10 26.03
C SER A 19 0.76 7.30 26.43
N GLN A 20 1.52 7.90 25.50
CA GLN A 20 2.35 9.09 25.78
C GLN A 20 1.52 10.39 25.83
N SER A 21 0.26 10.36 25.40
CA SER A 21 -0.63 11.52 25.37
C SER A 21 -1.95 11.21 26.09
N PRO A 22 -2.36 12.01 27.10
CA PRO A 22 -3.60 11.76 27.86
C PRO A 22 -4.87 11.83 27.01
N GLU A 23 -4.87 12.71 26.01
CA GLU A 23 -5.91 12.89 25.00
C GLU A 23 -5.23 12.92 23.62
N ILE A 24 -5.53 11.94 22.78
CA ILE A 24 -5.03 11.89 21.40
C ILE A 24 -6.06 12.56 20.51
N THR A 25 -5.63 13.59 19.78
CA THR A 25 -6.43 14.15 18.70
C THR A 25 -6.38 13.24 17.47
N GLY A 26 -7.37 13.34 16.57
CA GLY A 26 -7.37 12.57 15.31
C GLY A 26 -6.09 12.77 14.49
N GLU A 27 -5.54 13.98 14.47
CA GLU A 27 -4.27 14.29 13.79
C GLU A 27 -3.06 13.58 14.42
N GLN A 28 -3.01 13.49 15.76
CA GLN A 28 -1.93 12.78 16.45
C GLN A 28 -2.00 11.27 16.21
N GLU A 29 -3.22 10.72 16.19
CA GLU A 29 -3.44 9.32 15.84
C GLU A 29 -2.98 9.00 14.42
N GLU A 30 -3.37 9.84 13.44
CA GLU A 30 -2.92 9.71 12.05
C GLU A 30 -1.39 9.76 11.95
N GLY A 31 -0.74 10.69 12.66
CA GLY A 31 0.71 10.79 12.70
C GLY A 31 1.42 9.53 13.24
N ILE A 32 0.85 8.88 14.27
CA ILE A 32 1.37 7.59 14.79
C ILE A 32 1.29 6.54 13.69
N TRP A 33 0.12 6.40 13.05
CA TRP A 33 -0.09 5.41 12.00
C TRP A 33 0.78 5.65 10.77
N ASP A 34 1.02 6.91 10.40
CA ASP A 34 1.93 7.27 9.32
C ASP A 34 3.35 6.77 9.60
N ILE A 35 3.86 6.95 10.81
CA ILE A 35 5.18 6.46 11.22
C ILE A 35 5.23 4.92 11.22
N LEU A 36 4.21 4.27 11.79
CA LEU A 36 4.18 2.80 11.90
C LEU A 36 4.07 2.10 10.54
N MET A 37 3.35 2.71 9.60
CA MET A 37 3.12 2.14 8.27
C MET A 37 4.18 2.55 7.24
N GLU A 38 5.04 3.53 7.55
CA GLU A 38 6.08 4.05 6.64
C GLU A 38 6.92 2.93 6.00
N PRO A 39 7.48 1.96 6.76
CA PRO A 39 8.34 0.93 6.16
C PRO A 39 7.60 0.05 5.15
N PHE A 40 6.33 -0.26 5.43
CA PHE A 40 5.48 -1.07 4.55
C PHE A 40 5.10 -0.29 3.29
N ARG A 41 4.81 1.01 3.43
CA ARG A 41 4.55 1.90 2.29
C ARG A 41 5.81 2.06 1.42
N ALA A 42 6.99 2.18 2.02
CA ALA A 42 8.27 2.27 1.31
C ALA A 42 8.57 0.99 0.51
N ASP A 43 8.40 -0.20 1.12
CA ASP A 43 8.58 -1.48 0.43
C ASP A 43 7.60 -1.67 -0.72
N TYR A 44 6.31 -1.37 -0.49
CA TYR A 44 5.29 -1.39 -1.55
C TYR A 44 5.66 -0.43 -2.70
N CYS A 45 6.05 0.80 -2.37
CA CYS A 45 6.47 1.80 -3.36
C CYS A 45 7.66 1.33 -4.19
N LYS A 46 8.66 0.71 -3.55
CA LYS A 46 9.84 0.17 -4.21
C LYS A 46 9.52 -0.99 -5.16
N LEU A 47 8.64 -1.90 -4.74
CA LEU A 47 8.17 -3.01 -5.58
C LEU A 47 7.39 -2.48 -6.79
N ARG A 48 6.48 -1.53 -6.56
CA ARG A 48 5.71 -0.84 -7.61
C ARG A 48 6.66 -0.18 -8.62
N ALA A 49 7.63 0.59 -8.16
CA ALA A 49 8.62 1.25 -9.00
C ALA A 49 9.39 0.25 -9.87
N LYS A 50 9.90 -0.85 -9.28
CA LYS A 50 10.63 -1.90 -10.01
C LYS A 50 9.79 -2.56 -11.11
N ALA A 51 8.53 -2.88 -10.81
CA ALA A 51 7.64 -3.49 -11.78
C ALA A 51 7.35 -2.54 -12.95
N VAL A 52 6.99 -1.28 -12.63
CA VAL A 52 6.61 -0.28 -13.63
C VAL A 52 7.80 0.17 -14.48
N SER A 53 8.93 0.54 -13.89
CA SER A 53 10.11 1.03 -14.65
C SER A 53 10.91 -0.08 -15.36
N GLY A 54 10.52 -1.34 -15.13
CA GLY A 54 11.20 -2.52 -15.66
C GLY A 54 10.27 -3.36 -16.52
N HIS A 55 9.72 -4.41 -15.94
CA HIS A 55 9.03 -5.48 -16.67
C HIS A 55 7.76 -5.00 -17.39
N LEU A 56 6.97 -4.11 -16.78
CA LEU A 56 5.68 -3.68 -17.35
C LEU A 56 5.82 -2.69 -18.51
N THR A 57 6.94 -1.96 -18.59
CA THR A 57 7.19 -0.97 -19.63
C THR A 57 8.40 -1.31 -20.51
N ARG A 58 8.91 -2.54 -20.42
CA ARG A 58 10.09 -2.98 -21.18
C ARG A 58 9.96 -2.73 -22.68
N ASP A 59 8.78 -2.97 -23.25
CA ASP A 59 8.45 -2.80 -24.66
C ASP A 59 7.86 -1.42 -25.00
N TYR A 60 7.73 -0.52 -24.00
CA TYR A 60 7.13 0.80 -24.18
C TYR A 60 7.92 1.69 -25.15
N PRO A 61 9.27 1.81 -25.09
CA PRO A 61 10.01 2.67 -26.02
C PRO A 61 9.81 2.28 -27.49
N ASP A 62 9.74 0.98 -27.78
CA ASP A 62 9.57 0.47 -29.14
C ASP A 62 8.15 0.71 -29.64
N LYS A 63 7.14 0.44 -28.80
CA LYS A 63 5.73 0.71 -29.10
C LYS A 63 5.46 2.21 -29.24
N LEU A 64 6.11 3.07 -28.44
CA LEU A 64 6.03 4.52 -28.55
C LEU A 64 6.60 5.00 -29.89
N ARG A 65 7.78 4.51 -30.30
CA ARG A 65 8.34 4.86 -31.62
C ARG A 65 7.40 4.50 -32.75
N LEU A 66 6.81 3.29 -32.71
CA LEU A 66 5.81 2.87 -33.68
C LEU A 66 4.60 3.83 -33.69
N PHE A 67 4.06 4.17 -32.52
CA PHE A 67 2.95 5.11 -32.40
C PHE A 67 3.28 6.48 -32.98
N VAL A 68 4.45 7.06 -32.65
CA VAL A 68 4.90 8.35 -33.19
C VAL A 68 4.97 8.32 -34.72
N THR A 69 5.52 7.24 -35.30
CA THR A 69 5.54 7.07 -36.76
C THR A 69 4.13 7.05 -37.35
N ARG A 70 3.22 6.23 -36.80
CA ARG A 70 1.84 6.14 -37.31
C ARG A 70 1.05 7.43 -37.12
N ALA A 71 1.28 8.14 -36.02
CA ALA A 71 0.64 9.41 -35.74
C ALA A 71 1.04 10.48 -36.78
N ARG A 72 2.34 10.56 -37.13
CA ARG A 72 2.83 11.49 -38.17
C ARG A 72 2.27 11.15 -39.55
N GLU A 73 2.37 9.88 -39.97
CA GLU A 73 1.78 9.42 -41.25
C GLU A 73 0.28 9.71 -41.35
N THR A 74 -0.43 9.60 -40.23
CA THR A 74 -1.86 9.92 -40.15
C THR A 74 -2.07 11.42 -40.27
N ALA A 75 -1.38 12.24 -39.48
CA ALA A 75 -1.51 13.70 -39.52
C ALA A 75 -1.23 14.29 -40.90
N GLU A 76 -0.21 13.79 -41.60
CA GLU A 76 0.12 14.19 -42.98
C GLU A 76 -1.04 13.92 -43.95
N LYS A 77 -1.71 12.77 -43.85
CA LYS A 77 -2.85 12.42 -44.72
C LYS A 77 -4.09 13.27 -44.47
N LEU A 78 -4.22 13.83 -43.26
CA LEU A 78 -5.37 14.65 -42.84
C LEU A 78 -5.15 16.15 -43.02
N GLN A 79 -3.91 16.58 -43.28
CA GLN A 79 -3.50 17.98 -43.08
C GLN A 79 -4.31 19.01 -43.87
N HIS A 80 -4.90 18.59 -45.00
CA HIS A 80 -5.65 19.45 -45.91
C HIS A 80 -7.15 19.49 -45.66
N ASP A 81 -7.67 18.67 -44.73
CA ASP A 81 -9.10 18.59 -44.46
C ASP A 81 -9.46 19.28 -43.13
N PRO A 82 -10.16 20.44 -43.17
CA PRO A 82 -10.52 21.17 -41.96
C PRO A 82 -11.44 20.39 -41.01
N LEU A 83 -12.25 19.45 -41.52
CA LEU A 83 -13.15 18.64 -40.69
C LEU A 83 -12.39 17.73 -39.73
N THR A 84 -11.14 17.40 -40.06
CA THR A 84 -10.27 16.51 -39.28
C THR A 84 -9.48 17.23 -38.19
N LEU A 85 -9.60 18.56 -38.07
CA LEU A 85 -8.89 19.38 -37.09
C LEU A 85 -9.02 18.86 -35.64
N PRO A 86 -10.22 18.49 -35.14
CA PRO A 86 -10.34 17.96 -33.77
C PRO A 86 -9.52 16.70 -33.52
N VAL A 87 -9.47 15.79 -34.50
CA VAL A 87 -8.69 14.54 -34.41
C VAL A 87 -7.18 14.84 -34.43
N ARG A 88 -6.76 15.81 -35.25
CA ARG A 88 -5.35 16.24 -35.31
C ARG A 88 -4.88 16.86 -34.00
N ASP A 89 -5.73 17.70 -33.39
CA ASP A 89 -5.44 18.32 -32.10
C ASP A 89 -5.34 17.27 -30.98
N GLN A 90 -6.31 16.35 -30.90
CA GLN A 90 -6.27 15.21 -29.96
C GLN A 90 -5.01 14.35 -30.14
N LEU A 91 -4.59 14.11 -31.38
CA LEU A 91 -3.39 13.32 -31.69
C LEU A 91 -2.11 14.06 -31.28
N HIS A 92 -2.06 15.38 -31.45
CA HIS A 92 -0.95 16.22 -31.01
C HIS A 92 -0.84 16.22 -29.48
N ASP A 93 -1.94 16.43 -28.77
CA ASP A 93 -1.98 16.38 -27.31
C ASP A 93 -1.55 15.02 -26.78
N LEU A 94 -2.02 13.94 -27.42
CA LEU A 94 -1.65 12.59 -27.07
C LEU A 94 -0.14 12.36 -27.25
N LEU A 95 0.46 12.78 -28.37
CA LEU A 95 1.91 12.69 -28.59
C LEU A 95 2.72 13.41 -27.51
N ASN A 96 2.30 14.62 -27.13
CA ASN A 96 2.95 15.38 -26.06
C ASN A 96 2.85 14.61 -24.73
N LYS A 97 1.67 14.07 -24.42
CA LYS A 97 1.44 13.34 -23.17
C LYS A 97 2.21 12.02 -23.08
N GLU A 98 2.37 11.31 -24.20
CA GLU A 98 3.21 10.10 -24.27
C GLU A 98 4.69 10.43 -24.03
N GLY A 99 5.12 11.63 -24.47
CA GLY A 99 6.45 12.18 -24.19
C GLY A 99 6.66 12.46 -22.70
N GLU A 100 5.70 13.11 -22.06
CA GLU A 100 5.70 13.33 -20.60
C GLU A 100 5.75 12.01 -19.82
N PHE A 101 4.93 11.02 -20.22
CA PHE A 101 4.92 9.71 -19.59
C PHE A 101 6.25 8.98 -19.75
N ASN A 102 6.86 9.04 -20.94
CA ASN A 102 8.19 8.48 -21.16
C ASN A 102 9.25 9.15 -20.26
N ALA A 103 9.21 10.47 -20.13
CA ALA A 103 10.11 11.21 -19.23
C ALA A 103 9.87 10.82 -17.76
N ALA A 104 8.62 10.67 -17.34
CA ALA A 104 8.27 10.23 -15.99
C ALA A 104 8.78 8.80 -15.70
N LEU A 105 8.71 7.87 -16.65
CA LEU A 105 9.30 6.53 -16.50
C LEU A 105 10.82 6.57 -16.30
N LEU A 106 11.52 7.47 -17.00
CA LEU A 106 12.95 7.68 -16.81
C LEU A 106 13.27 8.28 -15.44
N GLN A 107 12.47 9.27 -14.98
CA GLN A 107 12.60 9.83 -13.63
C GLN A 107 12.31 8.79 -12.54
N LEU A 108 11.30 7.95 -12.73
CA LEU A 108 11.00 6.84 -11.83
C LEU A 108 12.18 5.88 -11.71
N LYS A 109 12.77 5.49 -12.84
CA LYS A 109 13.96 4.62 -12.86
C LYS A 109 15.15 5.27 -12.14
N LYS A 110 15.33 6.58 -12.29
CA LYS A 110 16.36 7.35 -11.60
C LYS A 110 16.09 7.41 -10.09
N ALA A 111 14.87 7.75 -9.68
CA ALA A 111 14.48 7.81 -8.27
C ALA A 111 14.64 6.45 -7.57
N LEU A 112 14.35 5.34 -8.27
CA LEU A 112 14.54 4.00 -7.74
C LEU A 112 16.01 3.68 -7.43
N HIS A 113 16.94 4.28 -8.17
CA HIS A 113 18.37 4.15 -7.93
C HIS A 113 18.85 5.11 -6.83
N ASP A 114 18.42 6.37 -6.89
CA ASP A 114 18.92 7.44 -6.03
C ASP A 114 18.28 7.46 -4.62
N ASP A 115 17.04 6.98 -4.49
CA ASP A 115 16.24 6.99 -3.25
C ASP A 115 15.52 5.64 -3.04
N PRO A 116 16.26 4.51 -2.96
CA PRO A 116 15.69 3.16 -2.97
C PRO A 116 14.93 2.78 -1.69
N ALA A 117 15.12 3.55 -0.61
CA ALA A 117 14.37 3.43 0.65
C ALA A 117 13.19 4.41 0.73
N ASN A 118 13.05 5.32 -0.25
CA ASN A 118 12.04 6.38 -0.28
C ASN A 118 12.13 7.38 0.90
N ASP A 119 13.29 7.53 1.53
CA ASP A 119 13.50 8.42 2.67
C ASP A 119 13.19 9.89 2.32
N ARG A 120 13.48 10.29 1.07
CA ARG A 120 13.22 11.65 0.57
C ARG A 120 11.85 11.81 -0.08
N LYS A 121 11.01 10.77 -0.05
CA LYS A 121 9.70 10.69 -0.73
C LYS A 121 9.76 10.91 -2.25
N THR A 122 10.96 10.87 -2.85
CA THR A 122 11.13 11.14 -4.29
C THR A 122 10.68 9.96 -5.12
N LEU A 123 10.85 8.73 -4.62
CA LEU A 123 10.39 7.51 -5.27
C LEU A 123 8.86 7.42 -5.28
N SER A 124 8.20 7.77 -4.17
CA SER A 124 6.74 7.84 -4.11
C SER A 124 6.18 8.89 -5.05
N ALA A 125 6.72 10.10 -5.04
CA ALA A 125 6.28 11.17 -5.94
C ALA A 125 6.44 10.78 -7.42
N ALA A 126 7.55 10.13 -7.78
CA ALA A 126 7.78 9.66 -9.15
C ALA A 126 6.80 8.54 -9.56
N CYS A 127 6.46 7.63 -8.65
CA CYS A 127 5.45 6.61 -8.91
C CYS A 127 4.06 7.23 -9.15
N ASP A 128 3.68 8.20 -8.32
CA ASP A 128 2.37 8.84 -8.39
C ASP A 128 2.25 9.65 -9.70
N ALA A 129 3.30 10.38 -10.08
CA ALA A 129 3.35 11.08 -11.37
C ALA A 129 3.17 10.12 -12.57
N VAL A 130 3.83 8.95 -12.56
CA VAL A 130 3.64 7.92 -13.60
C VAL A 130 2.21 7.41 -13.61
N GLN A 131 1.59 7.22 -12.44
CA GLN A 131 0.21 6.73 -12.34
C GLN A 131 -0.81 7.75 -12.87
N GLU A 132 -0.65 9.02 -12.52
CA GLU A 132 -1.50 10.11 -13.01
C GLU A 132 -1.44 10.21 -14.53
N LEU A 133 -0.22 10.18 -15.09
CA LEU A 133 0.00 10.19 -16.54
C LEU A 133 -0.56 8.93 -17.22
N ASN A 134 -0.42 7.76 -16.60
CA ASN A 134 -0.99 6.51 -17.09
C ASN A 134 -2.51 6.64 -17.26
N THR A 135 -3.19 7.13 -16.22
CA THR A 135 -4.64 7.31 -16.20
C THR A 135 -5.09 8.33 -17.26
N ALA A 136 -4.40 9.46 -17.35
CA ALA A 136 -4.67 10.50 -18.35
C ALA A 136 -4.52 9.96 -19.78
N LEU A 137 -3.47 9.19 -20.07
CA LEU A 137 -3.24 8.59 -21.39
C LEU A 137 -4.35 7.60 -21.77
N MET A 138 -4.79 6.75 -20.85
CA MET A 138 -5.90 5.82 -21.10
C MET A 138 -7.18 6.57 -21.50
N GLN A 139 -7.52 7.65 -20.78
CA GLN A 139 -8.68 8.49 -21.09
C GLN A 139 -8.53 9.21 -22.43
N MET A 140 -7.35 9.78 -22.72
CA MET A 140 -7.08 10.47 -23.98
C MET A 140 -7.17 9.54 -25.18
N ARG A 141 -6.63 8.31 -25.08
CA ARG A 141 -6.76 7.31 -26.15
C ARG A 141 -8.21 6.87 -26.34
N GLY A 142 -8.98 6.68 -25.26
CA GLY A 142 -10.41 6.41 -25.35
C GLY A 142 -11.15 7.49 -26.14
N ARG A 143 -10.97 8.77 -25.76
CA ARG A 143 -11.58 9.91 -26.46
C ARG A 143 -11.19 9.99 -27.94
N LEU A 144 -9.90 9.78 -28.26
CA LEU A 144 -9.43 9.75 -29.64
C LEU A 144 -10.15 8.64 -30.42
N LEU A 145 -10.16 7.40 -29.92
CA LEU A 145 -10.77 6.27 -30.59
C LEU A 145 -12.28 6.44 -30.80
N ASP A 146 -12.98 7.08 -29.87
CA ASP A 146 -14.38 7.44 -30.03
C ASP A 146 -14.57 8.50 -31.11
N SER A 147 -13.77 9.59 -31.08
CA SER A 147 -13.82 10.63 -32.12
C SER A 147 -13.52 10.08 -33.51
N LEU A 148 -12.62 9.10 -33.67
CA LEU A 148 -12.35 8.48 -34.98
C LEU A 148 -13.60 7.80 -35.58
N ARG A 149 -14.54 7.33 -34.76
CA ARG A 149 -15.78 6.67 -35.23
C ARG A 149 -16.75 7.64 -35.90
N ASP A 150 -16.66 8.93 -35.57
CA ASP A 150 -17.47 9.99 -36.18
C ASP A 150 -17.03 10.33 -37.61
N PHE A 151 -15.87 9.79 -38.05
CA PHE A 151 -15.26 10.05 -39.36
C PHE A 151 -15.10 8.77 -40.21
N PRO A 152 -16.19 8.09 -40.59
CA PRO A 152 -16.14 6.79 -41.27
C PRO A 152 -15.46 6.85 -42.66
N ALA A 153 -15.46 8.02 -43.31
CA ALA A 153 -14.79 8.23 -44.61
C ALA A 153 -13.26 7.99 -44.56
N TYR A 154 -12.66 8.04 -43.36
CA TYR A 154 -11.21 7.93 -43.16
C TYR A 154 -10.80 6.60 -42.51
N ASN A 155 -11.70 5.61 -42.42
CA ASN A 155 -11.42 4.30 -41.80
C ASN A 155 -10.17 3.59 -42.37
N ASN A 156 -9.90 3.75 -43.66
CA ASN A 156 -8.71 3.20 -44.32
C ASN A 156 -7.39 3.86 -43.87
N ILE A 157 -7.48 5.05 -43.25
CA ILE A 157 -6.34 5.80 -42.72
C ILE A 157 -6.05 5.39 -41.27
N TRP A 158 -7.08 5.16 -40.46
CA TRP A 158 -6.96 4.96 -39.01
C TRP A 158 -6.36 3.62 -38.59
N SER A 159 -6.50 2.56 -39.38
CA SER A 159 -6.18 1.19 -38.94
C SER A 159 -4.76 1.02 -38.33
N PRO A 160 -3.67 1.53 -38.96
CA PRO A 160 -2.34 1.48 -38.35
C PRO A 160 -2.21 2.28 -37.04
N LEU A 161 -2.89 3.43 -36.95
CA LEU A 161 -2.90 4.27 -35.75
C LEU A 161 -3.63 3.57 -34.60
N ILE A 162 -4.83 3.05 -34.86
CA ILE A 162 -5.65 2.30 -33.88
C ILE A 162 -4.85 1.10 -33.35
N SER A 163 -4.17 0.36 -34.23
CA SER A 163 -3.32 -0.75 -33.83
C SER A 163 -2.18 -0.30 -32.91
N ALA A 164 -1.52 0.82 -33.21
CA ALA A 164 -0.46 1.37 -32.35
C ALA A 164 -1.00 1.87 -30.99
N CYS A 165 -2.14 2.56 -30.98
CA CYS A 165 -2.83 2.96 -29.75
C CYS A 165 -3.16 1.74 -28.88
N GLY A 166 -3.68 0.66 -29.46
CA GLY A 166 -4.00 -0.56 -28.73
C GLY A 166 -2.77 -1.21 -28.07
N LYS A 167 -1.62 -1.18 -28.74
CA LYS A 167 -0.35 -1.70 -28.18
C LYS A 167 0.14 -0.90 -26.98
N LEU A 168 -0.03 0.42 -26.99
CA LEU A 168 0.28 1.27 -25.85
C LEU A 168 -0.76 1.14 -24.74
N GLN A 169 -2.05 1.04 -25.10
CA GLN A 169 -3.14 0.81 -24.16
C GLN A 169 -2.94 -0.47 -23.35
N GLU A 170 -2.47 -1.55 -23.98
CA GLU A 170 -2.09 -2.79 -23.28
C GLU A 170 -1.05 -2.53 -22.18
N ILE A 171 -0.07 -1.66 -22.42
CA ILE A 171 0.93 -1.29 -21.40
C ILE A 171 0.27 -0.56 -20.25
N ASN A 172 -0.56 0.44 -20.55
CA ASN A 172 -1.19 1.25 -19.52
C ASN A 172 -2.19 0.45 -18.69
N ASP A 173 -2.91 -0.49 -19.31
CA ASP A 173 -3.77 -1.44 -18.62
C ASP A 173 -2.96 -2.33 -17.65
N ARG A 174 -1.80 -2.84 -18.09
CA ARG A 174 -0.90 -3.66 -17.21
C ARG A 174 -0.43 -2.87 -16.00
N ILE A 175 -0.12 -1.58 -16.16
CA ILE A 175 0.24 -0.69 -15.05
C ILE A 175 -0.97 -0.47 -14.14
N ASN A 176 -2.16 -0.22 -14.73
CA ASN A 176 -3.38 0.02 -13.98
C ASN A 176 -3.78 -1.20 -13.12
N CYS A 177 -3.47 -2.42 -13.57
CA CYS A 177 -3.69 -3.65 -12.82
C CYS A 177 -2.95 -3.73 -11.47
N ILE A 178 -1.91 -2.90 -11.25
CA ILE A 178 -1.27 -2.80 -9.93
C ILE A 178 -2.24 -2.22 -8.89
N ILE A 179 -3.13 -1.32 -9.31
CA ILE A 179 -4.03 -0.58 -8.41
C ILE A 179 -5.45 -1.14 -8.46
N HIS A 180 -5.93 -1.47 -9.67
CA HIS A 180 -7.28 -1.99 -9.89
C HIS A 180 -7.19 -3.44 -10.36
N GLN A 181 -7.61 -4.38 -9.52
CA GLN A 181 -7.54 -5.83 -9.81
C GLN A 181 -8.61 -6.23 -10.84
N ASP A 182 -8.46 -5.83 -12.10
CA ASP A 182 -9.43 -6.06 -13.18
C ASP A 182 -9.31 -7.47 -13.80
N GLY A 183 -9.19 -8.52 -12.98
CA GLY A 183 -9.36 -9.93 -13.37
C GLY A 183 -8.42 -10.49 -14.45
N ARG A 184 -7.47 -9.71 -14.99
CA ARG A 184 -6.49 -10.16 -15.99
C ARG A 184 -5.39 -10.99 -15.31
N PRO A 185 -4.85 -12.04 -15.96
CA PRO A 185 -3.78 -12.86 -15.39
C PRO A 185 -2.56 -11.99 -15.11
N SER A 186 -2.24 -11.77 -13.83
CA SER A 186 -1.15 -10.90 -13.43
C SER A 186 0.19 -11.62 -13.63
N LEU A 187 1.15 -10.92 -14.22
CA LEU A 187 2.56 -11.35 -14.26
C LEU A 187 3.05 -11.59 -12.82
N ALA A 188 4.00 -12.50 -12.62
CA ALA A 188 4.50 -12.82 -11.28
C ALA A 188 5.00 -11.60 -10.50
N GLU A 189 5.57 -10.58 -11.17
CA GLU A 189 5.95 -9.32 -10.53
C GLU A 189 4.72 -8.50 -10.08
N VAL A 190 3.66 -8.45 -10.88
CA VAL A 190 2.41 -7.76 -10.52
C VAL A 190 1.77 -8.42 -9.31
N LYS A 191 1.74 -9.75 -9.27
CA LYS A 191 1.25 -10.51 -8.11
C LYS A 191 1.97 -10.09 -6.82
N LYS A 192 3.30 -10.02 -6.83
CA LYS A 192 4.09 -9.59 -5.66
C LYS A 192 3.81 -8.15 -5.23
N VAL A 193 3.66 -7.24 -6.19
CA VAL A 193 3.34 -5.83 -5.88
C VAL A 193 1.96 -5.73 -5.24
N VAL A 194 0.98 -6.43 -5.82
CA VAL A 194 -0.40 -6.46 -5.32
C VAL A 194 -0.46 -7.08 -3.93
N GLU A 195 0.20 -8.24 -3.73
CA GLU A 195 0.29 -8.90 -2.43
C GLU A 195 0.92 -7.98 -1.38
N ALA A 196 2.00 -7.26 -1.71
CA ALA A 196 2.62 -6.32 -0.78
C ALA A 196 1.70 -5.15 -0.40
N GLY A 197 0.92 -4.63 -1.36
CA GLY A 197 -0.07 -3.58 -1.09
C GLY A 197 -1.23 -4.08 -0.22
N GLN A 198 -1.73 -5.29 -0.50
CA GLN A 198 -2.77 -5.95 0.30
C GLN A 198 -2.28 -6.26 1.71
N ASP A 199 -1.06 -6.79 1.84
CA ASP A 199 -0.44 -7.07 3.13
C ASP A 199 -0.31 -5.79 3.97
N ALA A 200 0.17 -4.67 3.40
CA ALA A 200 0.26 -3.40 4.13
C ALA A 200 -1.11 -2.89 4.61
N GLU A 201 -2.13 -2.97 3.75
CA GLU A 201 -3.50 -2.55 4.07
C GLU A 201 -4.16 -3.47 5.12
N GLU A 202 -3.98 -4.78 5.01
CA GLU A 202 -4.48 -5.76 5.97
C GLU A 202 -3.79 -5.59 7.33
N LEU A 203 -2.47 -5.38 7.35
CA LEU A 203 -1.73 -5.08 8.58
C LEU A 203 -2.28 -3.84 9.27
N TYR A 204 -2.44 -2.73 8.54
CA TYR A 204 -2.99 -1.49 9.09
C TYR A 204 -4.37 -1.75 9.71
N ARG A 205 -5.27 -2.38 8.96
CA ARG A 205 -6.65 -2.63 9.41
C ARG A 205 -6.69 -3.51 10.66
N GLU A 206 -6.00 -4.63 10.65
CA GLU A 206 -6.00 -5.60 11.76
C GLU A 206 -5.30 -5.04 13.00
N ALA A 207 -4.15 -4.39 12.83
CA ALA A 207 -3.42 -3.78 13.94
C ALA A 207 -4.20 -2.61 14.56
N LYS A 208 -4.83 -1.77 13.73
CA LYS A 208 -5.68 -0.67 14.19
C LYS A 208 -6.89 -1.18 14.96
N THR A 209 -7.60 -2.17 14.40
CA THR A 209 -8.74 -2.81 15.07
C THR A 209 -8.34 -3.35 16.45
N LEU A 210 -7.23 -4.10 16.53
CA LEU A 210 -6.76 -4.67 17.79
C LEU A 210 -6.32 -3.60 18.79
N GLY A 211 -5.61 -2.56 18.33
CA GLY A 211 -5.17 -1.43 19.15
C GLY A 211 -6.35 -0.64 19.72
N GLU A 212 -7.29 -0.22 18.87
CA GLU A 212 -8.48 0.53 19.27
C GLU A 212 -9.40 -0.28 20.19
N GLU A 213 -9.57 -1.59 19.93
CA GLU A 213 -10.30 -2.49 20.82
C GLU A 213 -9.65 -2.52 22.21
N THR A 214 -8.32 -2.62 22.26
CA THR A 214 -7.56 -2.65 23.52
C THR A 214 -7.67 -1.31 24.26
N LEU A 215 -7.63 -0.17 23.58
CA LEU A 215 -7.81 1.15 24.20
C LEU A 215 -9.23 1.33 24.75
N ARG A 216 -10.25 0.92 23.98
CA ARG A 216 -11.66 1.02 24.38
C ARG A 216 -11.96 0.23 25.65
N ARG A 217 -11.26 -0.88 25.85
CA ARG A 217 -11.40 -1.77 27.01
C ARG A 217 -10.38 -1.51 28.10
N ARG A 218 -9.62 -0.43 28.03
CA ARG A 218 -8.49 -0.15 28.94
C ARG A 218 -8.86 -0.32 30.42
N GLU A 219 -10.01 0.21 30.85
CA GLU A 219 -10.44 0.15 32.26
C GLU A 219 -10.76 -1.29 32.71
N GLU A 220 -11.46 -2.06 31.87
CA GLU A 220 -11.73 -3.49 32.08
C GLU A 220 -10.42 -4.28 32.18
N LEU A 221 -9.52 -4.08 31.21
CA LEU A 221 -8.24 -4.76 31.15
C LEU A 221 -7.35 -4.42 32.35
N ASP A 222 -7.28 -3.14 32.73
CA ASP A 222 -6.52 -2.69 33.89
C ASP A 222 -7.09 -3.28 35.18
N SER A 223 -8.42 -3.40 35.32
CA SER A 223 -9.04 -4.05 36.47
C SER A 223 -8.64 -5.52 36.59
N VAL A 224 -8.71 -6.28 35.48
CA VAL A 224 -8.32 -7.70 35.45
C VAL A 224 -6.83 -7.88 35.72
N ILE A 225 -5.98 -7.06 35.10
CA ILE A 225 -4.53 -7.09 35.31
C ILE A 225 -4.20 -6.77 36.77
N ASN A 226 -4.81 -5.73 37.34
CA ASN A 226 -4.57 -5.32 38.73
C ASN A 226 -5.02 -6.39 39.72
N GLY A 227 -6.12 -7.10 39.48
CA GLY A 227 -6.56 -8.20 40.34
C GLY A 227 -5.56 -9.37 40.42
N ILE A 228 -4.77 -9.61 39.37
CA ILE A 228 -3.65 -10.56 39.42
C ILE A 228 -2.42 -9.93 40.09
N LEU A 229 -2.18 -8.64 39.86
CA LEU A 229 -1.08 -7.88 40.43
C LEU A 229 -1.25 -7.57 41.92
N GLU A 230 -2.41 -7.76 42.57
CA GLU A 230 -2.52 -7.60 44.03
C GLU A 230 -1.51 -8.48 44.83
N ASN A 231 -0.94 -9.49 44.18
CA ASN A 231 0.19 -10.30 44.70
C ASN A 231 1.59 -9.77 44.33
N TYR A 232 1.70 -8.60 43.72
CA TYR A 232 2.91 -7.98 43.15
C TYR A 232 2.94 -6.47 43.45
N SER A 233 4.11 -5.86 43.64
CA SER A 233 4.20 -4.40 43.85
C SER A 233 3.84 -3.61 42.58
N PRO A 234 2.71 -2.86 42.53
CA PRO A 234 2.22 -2.22 41.31
C PRO A 234 3.07 -1.03 40.83
N GLU A 235 3.91 -0.45 41.68
CA GLU A 235 4.61 0.81 41.40
C GLU A 235 5.75 0.70 40.35
N ARG A 236 5.97 -0.48 39.75
CA ARG A 236 7.13 -0.73 38.86
C ARG A 236 6.80 -1.21 37.44
N VAL A 237 5.53 -1.30 37.05
CA VAL A 237 5.20 -1.76 35.70
C VAL A 237 5.52 -0.66 34.69
N SER A 238 6.43 -0.93 33.76
CA SER A 238 6.78 0.03 32.71
C SER A 238 5.59 0.31 31.79
N ALA A 239 5.58 1.46 31.11
CA ALA A 239 4.53 1.77 30.12
C ALA A 239 4.46 0.70 29.01
N MET A 240 5.60 0.14 28.62
CA MET A 240 5.69 -0.95 27.65
C MET A 240 5.08 -2.25 28.19
N ASP A 241 5.45 -2.66 29.41
CA ASP A 241 4.89 -3.88 30.02
C ASP A 241 3.37 -3.77 30.22
N ARG A 242 2.87 -2.59 30.62
CA ARG A 242 1.42 -2.35 30.69
C ARG A 242 0.76 -2.51 29.33
N ALA A 243 1.34 -1.97 28.27
CA ALA A 243 0.80 -2.10 26.92
C ALA A 243 0.79 -3.56 26.45
N ILE A 244 1.86 -4.33 26.73
CA ILE A 244 1.95 -5.77 26.42
C ILE A 244 0.88 -6.56 27.19
N LEU A 245 0.74 -6.30 28.50
CA LEU A 245 -0.26 -6.96 29.33
C LEU A 245 -1.68 -6.65 28.86
N ARG A 246 -2.00 -5.39 28.55
CA ARG A 246 -3.31 -5.00 28.01
C ARG A 246 -3.61 -5.71 26.70
N LEU A 247 -2.66 -5.71 25.76
CA LEU A 247 -2.82 -6.39 24.47
C LEU A 247 -3.06 -7.91 24.66
N GLY A 248 -2.24 -8.56 25.49
CA GLY A 248 -2.38 -10.00 25.78
C GLY A 248 -3.68 -10.34 26.51
N ALA A 249 -4.08 -9.53 27.50
CA ALA A 249 -5.34 -9.69 28.22
C ALA A 249 -6.54 -9.49 27.27
N CYS A 250 -6.50 -8.50 26.39
CA CYS A 250 -7.55 -8.26 25.39
C CYS A 250 -7.77 -9.49 24.50
N GLU A 251 -6.70 -10.09 23.97
CA GLU A 251 -6.79 -11.32 23.19
C GLU A 251 -7.30 -12.50 24.04
N LEU A 252 -6.85 -12.65 25.29
CA LEU A 252 -7.34 -13.69 26.21
C LEU A 252 -8.83 -13.53 26.51
N LEU A 253 -9.35 -12.33 26.70
CA LEU A 253 -10.75 -12.16 27.10
C LEU A 253 -11.69 -12.21 25.89
N HIS A 254 -11.29 -11.64 24.75
CA HIS A 254 -12.21 -11.36 23.64
C HIS A 254 -11.94 -12.19 22.38
N ARG A 255 -10.76 -12.81 22.24
CA ARG A 255 -10.41 -13.67 21.08
C ARG A 255 -10.40 -15.14 21.47
N LYS A 256 -11.59 -15.70 21.75
CA LYS A 256 -11.76 -17.10 22.21
C LYS A 256 -11.29 -18.15 21.22
N ASN A 257 -11.18 -17.80 19.94
CA ASN A 257 -10.63 -18.64 18.88
C ASN A 257 -9.10 -18.80 18.94
N LEU A 258 -8.40 -18.02 19.78
CA LEU A 258 -6.96 -18.11 19.97
C LEU A 258 -6.62 -18.98 21.19
N PRO A 259 -5.80 -20.03 21.07
CA PRO A 259 -5.35 -20.80 22.22
C PRO A 259 -4.58 -19.91 23.21
N ALA A 260 -4.90 -19.98 24.50
CA ALA A 260 -4.25 -19.17 25.53
C ALA A 260 -2.71 -19.33 25.55
N PRO A 261 -2.13 -20.54 25.40
CA PRO A 261 -0.68 -20.70 25.34
C PRO A 261 -0.01 -19.93 24.20
N VAL A 262 -0.70 -19.80 23.06
CA VAL A 262 -0.19 -19.03 21.90
C VAL A 262 -0.20 -17.54 22.21
N VAL A 263 -1.28 -17.01 22.79
CA VAL A 263 -1.36 -15.59 23.17
C VAL A 263 -0.27 -15.24 24.18
N ILE A 264 -0.11 -16.06 25.22
CA ILE A 264 0.92 -15.86 26.25
C ILE A 264 2.32 -15.93 25.64
N SER A 265 2.61 -16.96 24.83
CA SER A 265 3.91 -17.09 24.18
C SER A 265 4.26 -15.89 23.29
N GLU A 266 3.28 -15.30 22.61
CA GLU A 266 3.51 -14.14 21.74
C GLU A 266 3.70 -12.86 22.55
N ALA A 267 2.98 -12.68 23.67
CA ALA A 267 3.22 -11.58 24.59
C ALA A 267 4.62 -11.63 25.24
N ILE A 268 5.12 -12.82 25.56
CA ILE A 268 6.49 -13.03 26.05
C ILE A 268 7.51 -12.56 25.01
N ARG A 269 7.34 -12.96 23.74
CA ARG A 269 8.24 -12.52 22.64
C ARG A 269 8.23 -11.01 22.44
N LEU A 270 7.08 -10.36 22.63
CA LEU A 270 7.00 -8.89 22.59
C LEU A 270 7.78 -8.27 23.75
N ALA A 271 7.68 -8.83 24.96
CA ALA A 271 8.44 -8.37 26.12
C ALA A 271 9.95 -8.54 25.94
N GLU A 272 10.40 -9.67 25.39
CA GLU A 272 11.81 -9.93 25.06
C GLU A 272 12.36 -8.89 24.06
N ARG A 273 11.52 -8.45 23.13
CA ARG A 273 11.93 -7.54 22.05
C ARG A 273 11.91 -6.07 22.46
N PHE A 274 10.94 -5.65 23.27
CA PHE A 274 10.65 -4.23 23.48
C PHE A 274 10.82 -3.75 24.93
N SER A 275 11.06 -4.65 25.88
CA SER A 275 11.08 -4.32 27.30
C SER A 275 12.37 -4.77 27.99
N SER A 276 12.36 -4.79 29.32
CA SER A 276 13.52 -5.16 30.14
C SER A 276 13.75 -6.68 30.20
N ALA A 277 14.94 -7.10 30.65
CA ALA A 277 15.29 -8.52 30.76
C ALA A 277 14.38 -9.32 31.71
N ASP A 278 13.78 -8.66 32.71
CA ASP A 278 12.87 -9.30 33.67
C ASP A 278 11.41 -9.38 33.17
N SER A 279 11.07 -8.58 32.15
CA SER A 279 9.72 -8.43 31.62
C SER A 279 9.10 -9.73 31.05
N PRO A 280 9.82 -10.59 30.31
CA PRO A 280 9.25 -11.82 29.76
C PRO A 280 8.66 -12.75 30.83
N ARG A 281 9.40 -12.94 31.94
CA ARG A 281 8.95 -13.76 33.07
C ARG A 281 7.76 -13.15 33.77
N PHE A 282 7.79 -11.83 33.98
CA PHE A 282 6.69 -11.08 34.58
C PHE A 282 5.40 -11.17 33.76
N VAL A 283 5.49 -10.87 32.45
CA VAL A 283 4.35 -10.92 31.51
C VAL A 283 3.74 -12.32 31.47
N ASN A 284 4.58 -13.37 31.41
CA ASN A 284 4.11 -14.75 31.47
C ASN A 284 3.28 -15.03 32.74
N GLY A 285 3.80 -14.65 33.91
CA GLY A 285 3.14 -14.90 35.19
C GLY A 285 1.76 -14.25 35.27
N VAL A 286 1.66 -12.98 34.87
CA VAL A 286 0.40 -12.22 34.91
C VAL A 286 -0.62 -12.83 33.93
N LEU A 287 -0.24 -13.01 32.65
CA LEU A 287 -1.17 -13.51 31.64
C LEU A 287 -1.60 -14.97 31.88
N ALA A 288 -0.73 -15.81 32.44
CA ALA A 288 -1.09 -17.16 32.86
C ALA A 288 -2.11 -17.13 34.01
N GLY A 289 -1.96 -16.20 34.95
CA GLY A 289 -2.94 -15.96 36.02
C GLY A 289 -4.31 -15.57 35.46
N ILE A 290 -4.35 -14.60 34.55
CA ILE A 290 -5.58 -14.19 33.87
C ILE A 290 -6.21 -15.36 33.13
N ALA A 291 -5.44 -16.11 32.34
CA ALA A 291 -5.94 -17.24 31.57
C ALA A 291 -6.57 -18.31 32.47
N LYS A 292 -5.99 -18.58 33.65
CA LYS A 292 -6.52 -19.55 34.61
C LYS A 292 -7.88 -19.13 35.19
N THR A 293 -8.05 -17.84 35.47
CA THR A 293 -9.30 -17.31 36.05
C THR A 293 -10.41 -17.19 35.01
N GLU A 294 -10.08 -16.69 33.83
CA GLU A 294 -11.05 -16.25 32.81
C GLU A 294 -11.30 -17.29 31.70
N ARG A 295 -10.43 -18.30 31.60
CA ARG A 295 -10.58 -19.45 30.69
C ARG A 295 -10.32 -20.77 31.43
N PRO A 296 -11.18 -21.16 32.39
CA PRO A 296 -11.06 -22.45 33.05
C PRO A 296 -11.15 -23.58 32.00
N SER A 297 -10.22 -24.54 32.11
CA SER A 297 -10.08 -25.70 31.23
C SER A 297 -11.35 -26.54 31.09
#